data_AF-A0A970MC09-F1
#
_entry.id   AF-A0A970MC09-F1
#
_cell.length_a   1.000
_cell.length_b   1.000
_cell.length_c   1.000
_cell.angle_alpha   90.00
_cell.angle_beta   90.00
_cell.angle_gamma   90.00
#
_symmetry.space_group_name_H-M   'P 1'
#
loop_
_entity.id
_entity.type
_entity.pdbx_description
1 polymer ?
#
loop_
_entity_poly.entity_id
_entity_poly.type
_entity_poly.pdbx_seq_one_letter_code
_entity_poly.pdbx_strand_id
1 'polypeptide(L)'
;MEPKLIHKALKPLKRKMLIQGGIRISLFVFIASGAVSLLMAFLSLFVVIPFIRLKLLYVLAACLPVTFIGSLVTAPSWKKVMVQADNLGLKERIITAWYLRDDPSPIAKLQREDTKTVLKNVNLVSRYKIQLSKKMVMAASLLILSAFAISFIPGKVFQKTQLREALITENKEQEKEIADTIKQQQQKYPEMTEEQLAALKEALEKLKEALKQAKTKEDALKGLAQMENLMKELQSQDPLQDLKELENALAGSPLTEDLAKAMINEDEQAL
;
A
#
# COMPACT_ATOMS: atom_id res chain seq x y z
N MET A 1 28.90 23.30 33.81
CA MET A 1 27.51 22.81 33.59
C MET A 1 27.58 21.64 32.65
N GLU A 2 27.02 20.48 33.01
CA GLU A 2 27.10 19.33 32.13
C GLU A 2 26.28 19.56 30.84
N PRO A 3 26.83 19.32 29.65
CA PRO A 3 26.09 19.45 28.39
C PRO A 3 24.82 18.58 28.36
N LYS A 4 24.78 17.52 29.17
CA LYS A 4 23.61 16.65 29.39
C LYS A 4 22.40 17.40 29.98
N LEU A 5 22.62 18.45 30.79
CA LEU A 5 21.53 19.19 31.44
C LEU A 5 20.76 20.08 30.46
N ILE A 6 21.47 20.77 29.57
CA ILE A 6 20.86 21.59 28.49
C ILE A 6 20.04 20.69 27.57
N HIS A 7 20.61 19.56 27.12
CA HIS A 7 19.90 18.61 26.27
C HIS A 7 18.65 18.03 26.96
N LYS A 8 18.74 17.67 28.25
CA LYS A 8 17.59 17.12 29.00
C LYS A 8 16.44 18.12 29.09
N ALA A 9 16.74 19.38 29.38
CA ALA A 9 15.74 20.44 29.48
C ALA A 9 15.14 20.87 28.13
N LEU A 10 15.90 20.77 27.04
CA LEU A 10 15.42 21.09 25.69
C LEU A 10 14.75 19.91 24.97
N LYS A 11 14.84 18.69 25.51
CA LYS A 11 14.17 17.48 24.96
C LYS A 11 12.67 17.68 24.68
N PRO A 12 11.84 18.28 25.55
CA PRO A 12 10.43 18.48 25.25
C PRO A 12 10.19 19.51 24.13
N LEU A 13 11.02 20.55 24.03
CA LEU A 13 10.98 21.49 22.90
C LEU A 13 11.36 20.80 21.59
N LYS A 14 12.43 19.98 21.62
CA LYS A 14 12.87 19.17 20.47
C LYS A 14 11.74 18.27 19.96
N ARG A 15 10.98 17.64 20.85
CA ARG A 15 9.81 16.81 20.51
C ARG A 15 8.71 17.63 19.82
N LYS A 16 8.38 18.82 20.33
CA LYS A 16 7.40 19.72 19.67
C LYS A 16 7.86 20.18 18.29
N MET A 17 9.15 20.50 18.14
CA MET A 17 9.72 20.89 16.85
C MET A 17 9.71 19.72 15.85
N LEU A 18 9.99 18.50 16.31
CA LEU A 18 9.86 17.27 15.50
C LEU A 18 8.43 17.09 15.01
N ILE A 19 7.43 17.23 15.91
CA ILE A 19 6.01 17.12 15.55
C ILE A 19 5.65 18.18 14.50
N GLN A 20 6.11 19.43 14.65
CA GLN A 20 5.85 20.46 13.65
C GLN A 20 6.50 20.16 12.29
N GLY A 21 7.72 19.62 12.27
CA GLY A 21 8.38 19.16 11.05
C GLY A 21 7.58 18.02 10.38
N GLY A 22 7.17 17.03 11.17
CA GLY A 22 6.35 15.92 10.73
C GLY A 22 5.00 16.36 10.16
N ILE A 23 4.31 17.31 10.80
CA ILE A 23 3.05 17.89 10.29
C ILE A 23 3.28 18.59 8.94
N ARG A 24 4.38 19.33 8.79
CA ARG A 24 4.67 20.00 7.52
C ARG A 24 4.89 18.99 6.40
N ILE A 25 5.67 17.95 6.65
CA ILE A 25 5.97 16.90 5.67
C ILE A 25 4.72 16.10 5.35
N SER A 26 3.91 15.76 6.34
CA SER A 26 2.66 15.04 6.11
C SER A 26 1.73 15.81 5.21
N LEU A 27 1.62 17.13 5.38
CA LEU A 27 0.83 17.97 4.47
C LEU A 27 1.36 17.93 3.03
N PHE A 28 2.68 18.02 2.82
CA PHE A 28 3.24 17.93 1.46
C PHE A 28 3.00 16.55 0.84
N VAL A 29 3.19 15.47 1.61
CA VAL A 29 2.96 14.10 1.14
C VAL A 29 1.48 13.88 0.81
N PHE A 30 0.55 14.37 1.63
CA PHE A 30 -0.88 14.25 1.36
C PHE A 30 -1.33 15.06 0.14
N ILE A 31 -0.75 16.24 -0.10
CA ILE A 31 -1.03 17.01 -1.32
C ILE A 31 -0.53 16.25 -2.55
N ALA A 32 0.70 15.74 -2.51
CA ALA A 32 1.27 14.98 -3.61
C ALA A 32 0.48 13.70 -3.89
N SER A 33 0.14 12.93 -2.85
CA SER A 33 -0.65 11.71 -3.01
C SER A 33 -2.09 11.98 -3.44
N GLY A 34 -2.70 13.08 -2.98
CA GLY A 34 -3.99 13.56 -3.44
C GLY A 34 -3.98 13.92 -4.92
N ALA A 35 -2.94 14.58 -5.41
CA ALA A 35 -2.79 14.89 -6.83
C ALA A 35 -2.63 13.63 -7.69
N VAL A 36 -1.78 12.69 -7.27
CA VAL A 36 -1.61 11.38 -7.95
C VAL A 36 -2.92 10.60 -7.96
N SER A 37 -3.63 10.57 -6.83
CA SER A 37 -4.92 9.92 -6.67
C SER A 37 -5.98 10.52 -7.60
N LEU A 38 -6.04 11.84 -7.69
CA LEU A 38 -6.96 12.55 -8.56
C LEU A 38 -6.70 12.24 -10.04
N LEU A 39 -5.42 12.26 -10.44
CA LEU A 39 -5.01 11.91 -11.80
C LEU A 39 -5.38 10.46 -12.14
N MET A 40 -5.14 9.53 -11.21
CA MET A 40 -5.49 8.12 -11.40
C MET A 40 -7.01 7.92 -11.49
N ALA A 41 -7.79 8.59 -10.64
CA ALA A 41 -9.26 8.54 -10.69
C ALA A 41 -9.79 9.10 -12.02
N PHE A 42 -9.23 10.22 -12.50
CA PHE A 42 -9.60 10.79 -13.79
C PHE A 42 -9.28 9.84 -14.95
N LEU A 43 -8.09 9.22 -14.96
CA LEU A 43 -7.71 8.23 -15.98
C LEU A 43 -8.61 6.99 -15.95
N SER A 44 -9.09 6.58 -14.78
CA SER A 44 -10.00 5.42 -14.64
C SER A 44 -11.34 5.61 -15.35
N LEU A 45 -11.72 6.85 -15.69
CA LEU A 45 -12.93 7.14 -16.44
C LEU A 45 -12.83 6.72 -17.92
N PHE A 46 -11.60 6.66 -18.45
CA PHE A 46 -11.30 6.35 -19.85
C PHE A 46 -10.61 4.99 -20.03
N VAL A 47 -9.86 4.54 -19.02
CA VAL A 47 -9.07 3.30 -19.05
C VAL A 47 -9.60 2.33 -18.00
N VAL A 48 -9.70 1.04 -18.36
CA VAL A 48 -10.13 -0.04 -17.45
C VAL A 48 -9.07 -0.24 -16.36
N ILE A 49 -9.26 0.40 -15.22
CA ILE A 49 -8.42 0.24 -14.02
C ILE A 49 -9.22 -0.50 -12.95
N PRO A 50 -9.04 -1.83 -12.80
CA PRO A 50 -9.74 -2.58 -11.79
C PRO A 50 -9.28 -2.18 -10.38
N PHE A 51 -10.21 -2.25 -9.43
CA PHE A 51 -10.06 -1.99 -8.00
C PHE A 51 -9.50 -0.58 -7.70
N ILE A 52 -9.96 0.44 -8.42
CA ILE A 52 -9.48 1.83 -8.26
C ILE A 52 -9.60 2.31 -6.81
N ARG A 53 -10.71 1.98 -6.12
CA ARG A 53 -10.93 2.39 -4.71
C ARG A 53 -9.89 1.78 -3.76
N LEU A 54 -9.55 0.50 -3.94
CA LEU A 54 -8.50 -0.16 -3.15
C LEU A 54 -7.13 0.46 -3.46
N LYS A 55 -6.85 0.79 -4.73
CA LYS A 55 -5.60 1.46 -5.12
C LYS A 55 -5.47 2.86 -4.49
N LEU A 56 -6.55 3.63 -4.44
CA LEU A 56 -6.57 4.92 -3.74
C LEU A 56 -6.26 4.75 -2.25
N LEU A 57 -6.83 3.73 -1.61
CA LEU A 57 -6.52 3.40 -0.22
C LEU A 57 -5.05 2.97 -0.03
N TYR A 58 -4.48 2.18 -0.94
CA TYR A 58 -3.06 1.80 -0.88
C TYR A 58 -2.13 3.02 -1.03
N VAL A 59 -2.45 3.97 -1.92
CA VAL A 59 -1.68 5.21 -2.08
C VAL A 59 -1.73 6.04 -0.79
N LEU A 60 -2.90 6.15 -0.17
CA LEU A 60 -3.04 6.83 1.12
C LEU A 60 -2.31 6.10 2.26
N ALA A 61 -2.42 4.77 2.33
CA ALA A 61 -1.73 3.96 3.33
C ALA A 61 -0.20 4.07 3.20
N ALA A 62 0.32 4.10 1.97
CA ALA A 62 1.74 4.30 1.69
C ALA A 62 2.27 5.66 2.17
N CYS A 63 1.41 6.66 2.39
CA CYS A 63 1.83 7.94 2.95
C CYS A 63 2.29 7.82 4.41
N LEU A 64 1.77 6.87 5.19
CA LEU A 64 2.13 6.70 6.61
C LEU A 64 3.62 6.41 6.82
N PRO A 65 4.23 5.39 6.17
CA PRO A 65 5.66 5.14 6.32
C PRO A 65 6.51 6.29 5.76
N VAL A 66 6.11 6.89 4.63
CA VAL A 66 6.84 8.02 4.02
C VAL A 66 6.88 9.23 4.95
N THR A 67 5.76 9.58 5.56
CA THR A 67 5.68 10.69 6.50
C THR A 67 6.42 10.40 7.80
N PHE A 68 6.39 9.16 8.28
CA PHE A 68 7.16 8.74 9.45
C PHE A 68 8.66 8.86 9.20
N ILE A 69 9.17 8.25 8.12
CA ILE A 69 10.58 8.31 7.74
C ILE A 69 11.01 9.76 7.48
N GLY A 70 10.21 10.52 6.72
CA GLY A 70 10.49 11.93 6.45
C GLY A 70 10.56 12.78 7.71
N SER A 71 9.70 12.53 8.71
CA SER A 71 9.75 13.18 10.01
C SER A 71 11.03 12.87 10.78
N LEU A 72 11.50 11.61 10.72
CA LEU A 72 12.77 11.21 11.34
C LEU A 72 13.98 11.86 10.65
N VAL A 73 14.02 11.88 9.31
CA VAL A 73 15.12 12.46 8.53
C VAL A 73 15.22 13.98 8.73
N THR A 74 14.08 14.65 8.87
CA THR A 74 14.03 16.11 9.09
C THR A 74 14.06 16.51 10.57
N ALA A 75 14.38 15.57 11.46
CA ALA A 75 14.46 15.82 12.87
C ALA A 75 15.39 17.02 13.18
N PRO A 76 14.97 17.96 14.03
CA PRO A 76 15.74 19.16 14.29
C PRO A 76 17.06 18.81 15.01
N SER A 77 18.16 19.34 14.47
CA SER A 77 19.47 19.26 15.13
C SER A 77 19.47 20.02 16.45
N TRP A 78 20.31 19.60 17.41
CA TRP A 78 20.40 20.28 18.71
C TRP A 78 20.76 21.76 18.59
N LYS A 79 21.59 22.13 17.59
CA LYS A 79 21.88 23.53 17.27
C LYS A 79 20.61 24.32 16.95
N LYS A 80 19.74 23.80 16.08
CA LYS A 80 18.45 24.45 15.76
C LYS A 80 17.54 24.57 16.99
N VAL A 81 17.53 23.56 17.86
CA VAL A 81 16.73 23.59 19.09
C VAL A 81 17.23 24.65 20.07
N MET A 82 18.55 24.79 20.25
CA MET A 82 19.13 25.82 21.13
C MET A 82 18.83 27.23 20.62
N VAL A 83 19.03 27.49 19.31
CA VAL A 83 18.66 28.76 18.67
C VAL A 83 17.17 29.06 18.84
N GLN A 84 16.31 28.06 18.62
CA GLN A 84 14.87 28.25 18.79
C GLN A 84 14.50 28.54 20.24
N ALA A 85 15.15 27.88 21.21
CA ALA A 85 14.91 28.12 22.63
C ALA A 85 15.30 29.55 23.04
N ASP A 86 16.41 30.08 22.52
CA ASP A 86 16.83 31.46 22.73
C ASP A 86 15.84 32.47 22.13
N ASN A 87 15.34 32.19 20.91
CA ASN A 87 14.29 32.98 20.27
C ASN A 87 12.95 32.98 21.03
N LEU A 88 12.69 31.97 21.87
CA LEU A 88 11.49 31.88 22.70
C LEU A 88 11.61 32.68 24.02
N GLY A 89 12.66 33.48 24.17
CA GLY A 89 12.82 34.43 25.28
C GLY A 89 13.98 34.12 26.22
N LEU A 90 14.88 33.20 25.86
CA LEU A 90 16.11 32.96 26.63
C LEU A 90 17.27 33.86 26.22
N LYS A 91 17.11 34.70 25.18
CA LYS A 91 18.03 35.81 24.85
C LYS A 91 19.50 35.37 24.78
N GLU A 92 19.77 34.34 23.98
CA GLU A 92 21.12 33.78 23.72
C GLU A 92 21.84 33.14 24.93
N ARG A 93 21.16 33.01 26.07
CA ARG A 93 21.75 32.40 27.28
C ARG A 93 22.14 30.95 27.03
N ILE A 94 21.34 30.19 26.28
CA ILE A 94 21.65 28.78 26.00
C ILE A 94 22.88 28.67 25.09
N ILE A 95 22.89 29.40 23.96
CA ILE A 95 24.02 29.37 23.02
C ILE A 95 25.31 29.78 23.73
N THR A 96 25.27 30.85 24.53
CA THR A 96 26.44 31.35 25.28
C THR A 96 26.93 30.33 26.30
N ALA A 97 26.04 29.77 27.11
CA ALA A 97 26.40 28.74 28.08
C ALA A 97 26.92 27.44 27.43
N TRP A 98 26.44 27.11 26.22
CA TRP A 98 26.94 25.98 25.45
C TRP A 98 28.33 26.24 24.87
N TYR A 99 28.62 27.46 24.39
CA TYR A 99 29.93 27.84 23.89
C TYR A 99 30.98 27.87 25.01
N LEU A 100 30.62 28.41 26.18
CA LEU A 100 31.49 28.48 27.37
C LEU A 100 31.47 27.21 28.24
N ARG A 101 31.00 26.08 27.70
CA ARG A 101 30.85 24.85 28.49
C ARG A 101 32.17 24.32 29.05
N ASP A 102 33.27 24.57 28.35
CA ASP A 102 34.62 24.08 28.67
C ASP A 102 35.50 25.17 29.30
N ASP A 103 35.00 26.41 29.40
CA ASP A 103 35.72 27.53 30.01
C ASP A 103 35.64 27.46 31.56
N PRO A 104 36.78 27.40 32.28
CA PRO A 104 36.80 27.38 33.74
C PRO A 104 36.65 28.75 34.39
N SER A 105 36.65 29.84 33.62
CA SER A 105 36.62 31.22 34.14
C SER A 105 35.42 31.45 35.07
N PRO A 106 35.58 32.29 36.13
CA PRO A 106 34.49 32.59 37.07
C PRO A 106 33.25 33.16 36.35
N ILE A 107 33.46 33.98 35.32
CA ILE A 107 32.39 34.56 34.51
C ILE A 107 31.65 33.47 33.72
N ALA A 108 32.35 32.54 33.08
CA ALA A 108 31.73 31.41 32.38
C ALA A 108 30.95 30.48 33.34
N LYS A 109 31.40 30.32 34.58
CA LYS A 109 30.64 29.59 35.60
C LYS A 109 29.33 30.32 35.93
N LEU A 110 29.40 31.63 36.20
CA LEU A 110 28.24 32.44 36.53
C LEU A 110 27.20 32.46 35.40
N GLN A 111 27.61 32.60 34.14
CA GLN A 111 26.71 32.55 32.98
C GLN A 111 26.03 31.19 32.81
N ARG A 112 26.73 30.09 33.12
CA ARG A 112 26.16 28.73 33.10
C ARG A 112 25.15 28.52 34.24
N GLU A 113 25.39 29.08 35.41
CA GLU A 113 24.47 29.03 36.55
C GLU A 113 23.21 29.89 36.34
N ASP A 114 23.37 31.09 35.80
CA ASP A 114 22.24 31.93 35.37
C ASP A 114 21.36 31.18 34.37
N THR A 115 21.97 30.61 33.32
CA THR A 115 21.25 29.83 32.31
C THR A 115 20.48 28.67 32.95
N LYS A 116 21.11 27.92 33.87
CA LYS A 116 20.47 26.81 34.59
C LYS A 116 19.25 27.27 35.39
N THR A 117 19.34 28.44 36.02
CA THR A 117 18.27 29.01 36.84
C THR A 117 17.08 29.44 35.97
N VAL A 118 17.34 30.13 34.88
CA VAL A 118 16.28 30.53 33.93
C VAL A 118 15.61 29.31 33.29
N LEU A 119 16.38 28.29 32.91
CA LEU A 119 15.87 27.09 32.25
C LEU A 119 14.90 26.29 33.14
N LYS A 120 15.04 26.38 34.47
CA LYS A 120 14.10 25.80 35.44
C LYS A 120 12.78 26.56 35.52
N ASN A 121 12.84 27.88 35.34
CA ASN A 121 11.70 28.78 35.54
C ASN A 121 10.92 29.06 34.24
N VAL A 122 11.51 28.78 33.07
CA VAL A 122 10.88 29.03 31.76
C VAL A 122 10.28 27.77 31.18
N ASN A 123 8.98 27.80 30.92
CA ASN A 123 8.30 26.77 30.14
C ASN A 123 8.43 27.07 28.62
N LEU A 124 9.47 26.53 27.99
CA LEU A 124 9.69 26.70 26.53
C LEU A 124 8.61 26.02 25.68
N VAL A 125 7.99 24.98 26.23
CA VAL A 125 6.98 24.17 25.53
C VAL A 125 5.71 24.99 25.32
N SER A 126 5.27 25.77 26.30
CA SER A 126 4.07 26.61 26.17
C SER A 126 4.27 27.79 25.21
N ARG A 127 5.50 28.31 25.11
CA ARG A 127 5.84 29.41 24.21
C ARG A 127 5.92 28.98 22.74
N TYR A 128 6.24 27.72 22.48
CA TYR A 128 6.30 27.19 21.12
C TYR A 128 4.91 26.80 20.60
N LYS A 129 4.39 27.59 19.65
CA LYS A 129 3.11 27.36 18.97
C LYS A 129 3.32 26.55 17.69
N ILE A 130 2.62 25.43 17.56
CA ILE A 130 2.62 24.62 16.34
C ILE A 130 1.86 25.39 15.25
N GLN A 131 2.52 25.62 14.12
CA GLN A 131 1.94 26.31 12.98
C GLN A 131 1.36 25.30 12.00
N LEU A 132 0.05 25.35 11.79
CA LEU A 132 -0.66 24.58 10.79
C LEU A 132 -1.11 25.51 9.66
N SER A 133 -0.67 25.24 8.43
CA SER A 133 -1.11 26.00 7.27
C SER A 133 -2.51 25.53 6.87
N LYS A 134 -3.54 26.30 7.24
CA LYS A 134 -4.94 26.02 6.87
C LYS A 134 -5.12 25.83 5.35
N LYS A 135 -4.39 26.63 4.55
CA LYS A 135 -4.40 26.54 3.08
C LYS A 135 -3.94 25.17 2.58
N MET A 136 -2.86 24.64 3.16
CA MET A 136 -2.33 23.31 2.78
C MET A 136 -3.27 22.19 3.21
N VAL A 137 -3.88 22.29 4.40
CA VAL A 137 -4.89 21.33 4.86
C VAL A 137 -6.08 21.30 3.91
N MET A 138 -6.60 22.48 3.55
CA MET A 138 -7.72 22.60 2.60
C MET A 138 -7.37 22.03 1.22
N ALA A 139 -6.17 22.31 0.71
CA ALA A 139 -5.71 21.77 -0.56
C ALA A 139 -5.63 20.24 -0.54
N ALA A 140 -5.02 19.66 0.51
CA ALA A 140 -4.93 18.22 0.68
C ALA A 140 -6.33 17.57 0.75
N SER A 141 -7.23 18.13 1.58
CA SER A 141 -8.59 17.60 1.72
C SER A 141 -9.37 17.68 0.41
N LEU A 142 -9.26 18.79 -0.32
CA LEU A 142 -9.98 18.97 -1.58
C LEU A 142 -9.53 17.97 -2.65
N LEU A 143 -8.22 17.73 -2.77
CA LEU A 143 -7.66 16.76 -3.72
C LEU A 143 -8.10 15.33 -3.41
N ILE A 144 -8.06 14.93 -2.13
CA ILE A 144 -8.47 13.59 -1.73
C ILE A 144 -9.98 13.41 -1.92
N LEU A 145 -10.79 14.37 -1.47
CA LEU A 145 -12.25 14.31 -1.62
C LEU A 145 -12.67 14.27 -3.09
N SER A 146 -12.05 15.08 -3.94
CA SER A 146 -12.35 15.08 -5.39
C SER A 146 -11.94 13.76 -6.05
N ALA A 147 -10.79 13.18 -5.70
CA ALA A 147 -10.37 11.87 -6.20
C ALA A 147 -11.38 10.76 -5.83
N PHE A 148 -11.86 10.76 -4.58
CA PHE A 148 -12.90 9.81 -4.14
C PHE A 148 -14.22 10.06 -4.84
N ALA A 149 -14.68 11.32 -4.94
CA ALA A 149 -15.92 11.65 -5.62
C ALA A 149 -15.93 11.18 -7.09
N ILE A 150 -14.84 11.41 -7.82
CA ILE A 150 -14.70 10.94 -9.21
C ILE A 150 -14.75 9.41 -9.30
N SER A 151 -14.19 8.70 -8.32
CA SER A 151 -14.22 7.24 -8.29
C SER A 151 -15.63 6.63 -8.14
N PHE A 152 -16.65 7.41 -7.72
CA PHE A 152 -18.04 6.97 -7.70
C PHE A 152 -18.79 7.21 -9.01
N ILE A 153 -18.25 8.03 -9.92
CA ILE A 153 -18.89 8.32 -11.19
C ILE A 153 -18.73 7.11 -12.12
N PRO A 154 -19.82 6.51 -12.63
CA PRO A 154 -19.72 5.42 -13.58
C PRO A 154 -19.15 5.95 -14.91
N GLY A 155 -17.88 5.63 -15.17
CA GLY A 155 -17.20 6.00 -16.42
C GLY A 155 -17.64 5.14 -17.61
N LYS A 156 -17.19 5.51 -18.81
CA LYS A 156 -17.51 4.79 -20.06
C LYS A 156 -17.06 3.32 -20.05
N VAL A 157 -16.06 3.01 -19.22
CA VAL A 157 -15.45 1.68 -19.07
C VAL A 157 -15.94 0.91 -17.85
N PHE A 158 -16.97 1.40 -17.14
CA PHE A 158 -17.42 0.85 -15.86
C PHE A 158 -17.82 -0.63 -15.95
N GLN A 159 -18.63 -1.01 -16.94
CA GLN A 159 -19.04 -2.42 -17.14
C GLN A 159 -17.85 -3.34 -17.45
N LYS A 160 -16.93 -2.90 -18.33
CA LYS A 160 -15.70 -3.64 -18.64
C LYS A 160 -14.79 -3.78 -17.41
N THR A 161 -14.82 -2.79 -16.52
CA THR A 161 -14.04 -2.79 -15.27
C THR A 161 -14.64 -3.74 -14.24
N GLN A 162 -15.96 -3.74 -14.06
CA GLN A 162 -16.63 -4.72 -13.19
C GLN A 162 -16.43 -6.15 -13.66
N LEU A 163 -16.56 -6.40 -14.96
CA LEU A 163 -16.32 -7.72 -15.53
C LEU A 163 -14.87 -8.17 -15.30
N ARG A 164 -13.90 -7.27 -15.44
CA ARG A 164 -12.49 -7.56 -15.13
C ARG A 164 -12.25 -7.78 -13.64
N GLU A 165 -12.92 -7.05 -12.76
CA GLU A 165 -12.85 -7.24 -11.31
C GLU A 165 -13.44 -8.58 -10.87
N ALA A 166 -14.58 -8.98 -11.45
CA ALA A 166 -15.19 -10.29 -11.23
C ALA A 166 -14.25 -11.42 -11.68
N LEU A 167 -13.72 -11.35 -12.91
CA LEU A 167 -12.75 -12.33 -13.41
C LEU A 167 -11.49 -12.44 -12.54
N ILE A 168 -10.94 -11.32 -12.04
CA ILE A 168 -9.79 -11.36 -11.13
C ILE A 168 -10.14 -12.03 -9.79
N THR A 169 -11.37 -11.86 -9.32
CA THR A 169 -11.82 -12.43 -8.04
C THR A 169 -12.07 -13.93 -8.18
N GLU A 170 -12.81 -14.32 -9.22
CA GLU A 170 -13.06 -15.73 -9.56
C GLU A 170 -11.76 -16.49 -9.82
N ASN A 171 -10.83 -15.92 -10.60
CA ASN A 171 -9.52 -16.53 -10.83
C ASN A 171 -8.74 -16.73 -9.53
N LYS A 172 -8.84 -15.82 -8.55
CA LYS A 172 -8.16 -15.98 -7.26
C LYS A 172 -8.78 -17.06 -6.38
N GLU A 173 -10.09 -17.25 -6.47
CA GLU A 173 -10.80 -18.31 -5.76
C GLU A 173 -10.46 -19.66 -6.38
N GLN A 174 -10.52 -19.75 -7.71
CA GLN A 174 -10.10 -20.93 -8.47
C GLN A 174 -8.63 -21.28 -8.26
N GLU A 175 -7.73 -20.29 -8.17
CA GLU A 175 -6.33 -20.53 -7.82
C GLU A 175 -6.16 -21.21 -6.46
N LYS A 176 -7.00 -20.87 -5.48
CA LYS A 176 -6.97 -21.48 -4.16
C LYS A 176 -7.59 -22.87 -4.19
N GLU A 177 -8.71 -23.03 -4.87
CA GLU A 177 -9.36 -24.33 -5.06
C GLU A 177 -8.44 -25.31 -5.77
N ILE A 178 -7.77 -24.89 -6.85
CA ILE A 178 -6.73 -25.68 -7.54
C ILE A 178 -5.57 -26.02 -6.59
N ALA A 179 -5.09 -25.06 -5.80
CA ALA A 179 -4.00 -25.32 -4.85
C ALA A 179 -4.41 -26.30 -3.74
N ASP A 180 -5.69 -26.29 -3.33
CA ASP A 180 -6.21 -27.17 -2.30
C ASP A 180 -6.60 -28.54 -2.85
N THR A 181 -7.09 -28.65 -4.10
CA THR A 181 -7.27 -29.93 -4.79
C THR A 181 -5.93 -30.61 -5.06
N ILE A 182 -4.88 -29.86 -5.43
CA ILE A 182 -3.51 -30.40 -5.54
C ILE A 182 -3.07 -31.03 -4.20
N LYS A 183 -3.28 -30.33 -3.08
CA LYS A 183 -2.93 -30.87 -1.74
C LYS A 183 -3.77 -32.09 -1.37
N GLN A 184 -5.07 -32.07 -1.67
CA GLN A 184 -5.98 -33.18 -1.36
C GLN A 184 -5.69 -34.41 -2.22
N GLN A 185 -5.35 -34.23 -3.50
CA GLN A 185 -4.97 -35.33 -4.39
C GLN A 185 -3.60 -35.90 -4.04
N GLN A 186 -2.63 -35.06 -3.67
CA GLN A 186 -1.36 -35.53 -3.08
C GLN A 186 -1.54 -36.37 -1.81
N GLN A 187 -2.62 -36.15 -1.05
CA GLN A 187 -2.95 -36.95 0.13
C GLN A 187 -3.73 -38.23 -0.19
N LYS A 188 -4.52 -38.25 -1.27
CA LYS A 188 -5.38 -39.40 -1.62
C LYS A 188 -4.70 -40.45 -2.50
N TYR A 189 -3.70 -40.07 -3.30
CA TYR A 189 -3.04 -40.98 -4.25
C TYR A 189 -1.51 -40.93 -4.12
N PRO A 190 -0.91 -41.71 -3.19
CA PRO A 190 0.54 -41.81 -3.04
C PRO A 190 1.26 -42.58 -4.16
N GLU A 191 0.54 -43.19 -5.12
CA GLU A 191 1.10 -43.97 -6.25
C GLU A 191 1.13 -43.21 -7.58
N MET A 192 0.85 -41.90 -7.58
CA MET A 192 0.87 -41.08 -8.79
C MET A 192 2.32 -40.82 -9.23
N THR A 193 2.68 -41.19 -10.46
CA THR A 193 4.06 -41.06 -10.97
C THR A 193 4.48 -39.58 -10.98
N GLU A 194 5.70 -39.27 -10.52
CA GLU A 194 6.18 -37.87 -10.39
C GLU A 194 6.02 -37.05 -11.67
N GLU A 195 6.11 -37.70 -12.83
CA GLU A 195 5.94 -37.10 -14.16
C GLU A 195 4.49 -36.67 -14.44
N GLN A 196 3.50 -37.45 -14.03
CA GLN A 196 2.07 -37.13 -14.20
C GLN A 196 1.64 -36.00 -13.26
N LEU A 197 2.18 -35.98 -12.03
CA LEU A 197 1.99 -34.88 -11.07
C LEU A 197 2.63 -33.58 -11.55
N ALA A 198 3.80 -33.66 -12.18
CA ALA A 198 4.49 -32.51 -12.75
C ALA A 198 3.73 -31.95 -13.97
N ALA A 199 3.29 -32.80 -14.89
CA ALA A 199 2.52 -32.39 -16.07
C ALA A 199 1.17 -31.75 -15.67
N LEU A 200 0.48 -32.30 -14.67
CA LEU A 200 -0.76 -31.73 -14.16
C LEU A 200 -0.52 -30.36 -13.51
N LYS A 201 0.53 -30.23 -12.68
CA LYS A 201 0.90 -28.94 -12.07
C LYS A 201 1.26 -27.91 -13.13
N GLU A 202 2.01 -28.29 -14.16
CA GLU A 202 2.41 -27.39 -15.25
C GLU A 202 1.20 -26.94 -16.09
N ALA A 203 0.28 -27.86 -16.40
CA ALA A 203 -0.97 -27.53 -17.08
C ALA A 203 -1.84 -26.57 -16.27
N LEU A 204 -1.92 -26.78 -14.95
CA LEU A 204 -2.66 -25.91 -14.03
C LEU A 204 -2.00 -24.53 -13.86
N GLU A 205 -0.67 -24.46 -13.83
CA GLU A 205 0.05 -23.19 -13.83
C GLU A 205 -0.12 -22.43 -15.15
N LYS A 206 -0.07 -23.12 -16.29
CA LYS A 206 -0.33 -22.52 -17.62
C LYS A 206 -1.75 -21.99 -17.74
N LEU A 207 -2.75 -22.72 -17.26
CA LEU A 207 -4.13 -22.23 -17.22
C LEU A 207 -4.24 -20.98 -16.32
N LYS A 208 -3.66 -21.04 -15.12
CA LYS A 208 -3.62 -19.91 -14.18
C LYS A 208 -2.98 -18.67 -14.80
N GLU A 209 -1.93 -18.83 -15.59
CA GLU A 209 -1.31 -17.73 -16.34
C GLU A 209 -2.19 -17.22 -17.48
N ALA A 210 -2.80 -18.11 -18.27
CA ALA A 210 -3.72 -17.74 -19.34
C ALA A 210 -4.93 -16.97 -18.80
N LEU A 211 -5.52 -17.43 -17.69
CA LEU A 211 -6.63 -16.77 -17.00
C LEU A 211 -6.23 -15.42 -16.41
N LYS A 212 -5.00 -15.26 -15.91
CA LYS A 212 -4.47 -13.94 -15.49
C LYS A 212 -4.30 -12.97 -16.66
N GLN A 213 -3.95 -13.49 -17.83
CA GLN A 213 -3.68 -12.69 -19.02
C GLN A 213 -4.95 -12.35 -19.83
N ALA A 214 -6.02 -13.14 -19.67
CA ALA A 214 -7.29 -12.93 -20.34
C ALA A 214 -7.88 -11.55 -20.03
N LYS A 215 -8.12 -10.76 -21.08
CA LYS A 215 -8.69 -9.40 -20.97
C LYS A 215 -10.20 -9.37 -21.24
N THR A 216 -10.73 -10.45 -21.82
CA THR A 216 -12.14 -10.64 -22.18
C THR A 216 -12.62 -12.04 -21.79
N LYS A 217 -13.95 -12.24 -21.77
CA LYS A 217 -14.55 -13.58 -21.59
C LYS A 217 -14.10 -14.55 -22.68
N GLU A 218 -13.98 -14.09 -23.92
CA GLU A 218 -13.47 -14.87 -25.05
C GLU A 218 -12.00 -15.30 -24.87
N ASP A 219 -11.15 -14.45 -24.29
CA ASP A 219 -9.76 -14.81 -24.03
C ASP A 219 -9.66 -15.89 -22.94
N ALA A 220 -10.52 -15.83 -21.92
CA ALA A 220 -10.62 -16.86 -20.88
C ALA A 220 -11.14 -18.20 -21.46
N LEU A 221 -12.14 -18.13 -22.34
CA LEU A 221 -12.68 -19.28 -23.08
C LEU A 221 -11.62 -19.93 -23.98
N LYS A 222 -10.81 -19.14 -24.69
CA LYS A 222 -9.70 -19.64 -25.52
C LYS A 222 -8.62 -20.33 -24.68
N GLY A 223 -8.28 -19.78 -23.51
CA GLY A 223 -7.33 -20.40 -22.59
C GLY A 223 -7.82 -21.76 -22.06
N LEU A 224 -9.11 -21.87 -21.76
CA LEU A 224 -9.74 -23.12 -21.34
C LEU A 224 -9.80 -24.14 -22.48
N ALA A 225 -10.18 -23.73 -23.70
CA ALA A 225 -10.17 -24.62 -24.86
C ALA A 225 -8.76 -25.13 -25.19
N GLN A 226 -7.73 -24.32 -24.99
CA GLN A 226 -6.33 -24.77 -25.10
C GLN A 226 -5.97 -25.79 -24.03
N MET A 227 -6.44 -25.61 -22.78
CA MET A 227 -6.24 -26.59 -21.72
C MET A 227 -6.98 -27.90 -22.02
N GLU A 228 -8.21 -27.83 -22.52
CA GLU A 228 -9.00 -29.00 -22.91
C GLU A 228 -8.30 -29.77 -24.04
N ASN A 229 -7.75 -29.07 -25.03
CA ASN A 229 -6.98 -29.69 -26.11
C ASN A 229 -5.69 -30.34 -25.60
N LEU A 230 -4.96 -29.68 -24.68
CA LEU A 230 -3.77 -30.27 -24.04
C LEU A 230 -4.15 -31.50 -23.20
N MET A 231 -5.28 -31.47 -22.51
CA MET A 231 -5.79 -32.64 -21.77
C MET A 231 -6.21 -33.78 -22.71
N LYS A 232 -6.84 -33.50 -23.86
CA LYS A 232 -7.16 -34.51 -24.88
C LYS A 232 -5.90 -35.11 -25.50
N GLU A 233 -4.87 -34.31 -25.71
CA GLU A 233 -3.57 -34.79 -26.21
C GLU A 233 -2.89 -35.70 -25.17
N LEU A 234 -2.99 -35.38 -23.88
CA LEU A 234 -2.52 -36.22 -22.77
C LEU A 234 -3.38 -37.47 -22.54
N GLN A 235 -4.70 -37.42 -22.78
CA GLN A 235 -5.61 -38.59 -22.79
C GLN A 235 -5.24 -39.61 -23.86
N SER A 236 -4.53 -39.18 -24.92
CA SER A 236 -4.13 -40.04 -26.03
C SER A 236 -2.98 -40.99 -25.68
N GLN A 237 -2.28 -40.76 -24.56
CA GLN A 237 -1.03 -41.46 -24.22
C GLN A 237 -1.12 -42.49 -23.09
N ASP A 238 -2.15 -42.53 -22.24
CA ASP A 238 -2.35 -43.63 -21.26
C ASP A 238 -3.79 -43.66 -20.69
N PRO A 239 -4.34 -44.84 -20.30
CA PRO A 239 -5.68 -44.95 -19.76
C PRO A 239 -5.64 -44.76 -18.24
N LEU A 240 -6.64 -44.07 -17.71
CA LEU A 240 -7.51 -44.56 -16.62
C LEU A 240 -8.14 -43.36 -15.93
N GLN A 241 -9.47 -43.28 -16.06
CA GLN A 241 -10.49 -42.98 -15.05
C GLN A 241 -10.34 -41.79 -14.07
N ASP A 242 -9.14 -41.42 -13.63
CA ASP A 242 -8.88 -40.35 -12.65
C ASP A 242 -8.94 -38.94 -13.27
N LEU A 243 -8.71 -38.81 -14.58
CA LEU A 243 -8.86 -37.54 -15.32
C LEU A 243 -10.33 -37.13 -15.51
N LYS A 244 -11.25 -38.11 -15.59
CA LYS A 244 -12.70 -37.84 -15.61
C LYS A 244 -13.22 -37.36 -14.26
N GLU A 245 -12.60 -37.77 -13.16
CA GLU A 245 -12.92 -37.25 -11.83
C GLU A 245 -12.37 -35.83 -11.64
N LEU A 246 -11.21 -35.52 -12.23
CA LEU A 246 -10.68 -34.15 -12.32
C LEU A 246 -11.55 -33.25 -13.20
N GLU A 247 -11.99 -33.73 -14.36
CA GLU A 247 -12.91 -33.05 -15.26
C GLU A 247 -14.26 -32.79 -14.57
N ASN A 248 -14.80 -33.77 -13.84
CA ASN A 248 -16.02 -33.61 -13.05
C ASN A 248 -15.85 -32.69 -11.82
N ALA A 249 -14.67 -32.69 -11.20
CA ALA A 249 -14.35 -31.78 -10.10
C ALA A 249 -14.19 -30.34 -10.58
N LEU A 250 -13.67 -30.13 -11.80
CA LEU A 250 -13.66 -28.82 -12.45
C LEU A 250 -15.05 -28.42 -12.95
N ALA A 251 -15.84 -29.33 -13.53
CA ALA A 251 -17.20 -29.10 -14.01
C ALA A 251 -18.18 -28.71 -12.88
N GLY A 252 -17.89 -29.11 -11.64
CA GLY A 252 -18.64 -28.72 -10.44
C GLY A 252 -18.35 -27.31 -9.92
N SER A 253 -17.45 -26.55 -10.55
CA SER A 253 -17.21 -25.14 -10.21
C SER A 253 -18.33 -24.26 -10.81
N PRO A 254 -18.81 -23.22 -10.10
CA PRO A 254 -19.82 -22.31 -10.64
C PRO A 254 -19.39 -21.62 -11.96
N LEU A 255 -18.07 -21.56 -12.23
CA LEU A 255 -17.54 -21.04 -13.49
C LEU A 255 -17.89 -21.92 -14.71
N THR A 256 -17.80 -23.24 -14.58
CA THR A 256 -18.14 -24.18 -15.65
C THR A 256 -19.63 -24.26 -15.89
N GLU A 257 -20.47 -24.03 -14.87
CA GLU A 257 -21.93 -24.04 -15.02
C GLU A 257 -22.43 -22.80 -15.78
N ASP A 258 -21.91 -21.62 -15.45
CA ASP A 258 -22.25 -20.37 -16.14
C ASP A 258 -21.65 -20.29 -17.56
N LEU A 259 -20.52 -20.96 -17.81
CA LEU A 259 -19.89 -21.07 -19.13
C LEU A 259 -20.55 -22.17 -20.00
N ALA A 260 -20.96 -23.30 -19.42
CA ALA A 260 -21.73 -24.33 -20.14
C ALA A 260 -23.09 -23.76 -20.60
N LYS A 261 -23.75 -22.95 -19.77
CA LYS A 261 -24.96 -22.21 -20.16
C LYS A 261 -24.71 -21.17 -21.26
N ALA A 262 -23.50 -20.62 -21.36
CA ALA A 262 -23.14 -19.70 -22.45
C ALA A 262 -22.90 -20.44 -23.78
N MET A 263 -22.25 -21.62 -23.74
CA MET A 263 -22.06 -22.46 -24.93
C MET A 263 -23.38 -23.00 -25.50
N ILE A 264 -24.30 -23.45 -24.64
CA ILE A 264 -25.61 -23.97 -25.07
C ILE A 264 -26.46 -22.89 -25.76
N ASN A 265 -26.36 -21.63 -25.31
CA ASN A 265 -27.11 -20.52 -25.89
C ASN A 265 -26.54 -20.00 -27.23
N GLU A 266 -25.25 -20.22 -27.52
CA GLU A 266 -24.66 -19.86 -28.83
C GLU A 266 -25.04 -20.87 -29.93
N ASP A 267 -25.13 -22.17 -29.60
CA ASP A 267 -25.56 -23.20 -30.56
C ASP A 267 -27.07 -23.11 -30.90
N GLU A 268 -27.92 -22.66 -29.97
CA GLU A 268 -29.35 -22.41 -30.26
C GLU A 268 -29.61 -21.18 -31.14
N GLN A 269 -28.69 -20.21 -31.20
CA GLN A 269 -28.81 -19.03 -32.06
C GLN A 269 -28.19 -19.23 -33.46
N ALA A 270 -27.50 -20.36 -33.68
CA ALA A 270 -26.84 -20.71 -34.93
C ALA A 270 -27.63 -21.73 -35.79
N LEU A 271 -28.84 -22.13 -35.38
CA LEU A 271 -29.82 -22.94 -36.13
C LEU A 271 -30.95 -22.09 -36.71
#